data_AF-A0A9D3NXV9-F1
#
_entry.id   AF-A0A9D3NXV9-F1
#
_cell.length_a   1.000
_cell.length_b   1.000
_cell.length_c   1.000
_cell.angle_alpha   90.00
_cell.angle_beta   90.00
_cell.angle_gamma   90.00
#
_symmetry.space_group_name_H-M   'P 1'
#
loop_
_entity.id
_entity.type
_entity.pdbx_description
1 polymer ?
#
loop_
_entity_poly.entity_id
_entity_poly.type
_entity_poly.pdbx_seq_one_letter_code
_entity_poly.pdbx_strand_id
1 'polypeptide(L)'
;MVQTFLRPNTTLNKELKLEQNPSKDTPIFLPNDPPLAWLLAKMWVCHAEFQVFKVLSHHLQTRLIAEVFCVATLRQLPSVHPINKLLTPHLKYTLEINCRARTQLILIFKEFDFCSWVPNTPCTMCQPPPTDKDSVTMELIMNTLPDINQSCVQMAITWLLARTQPDAIPLAQYEEQYFTESAAQKITDDFRQDVKNIEEEILQQDKGLKPQSVS
;
A
#
# COMPACT_ATOMS: atom_id res chain seq x y z
N MET A 1 -15.87 8.97 0.51
CA MET A 1 -14.99 8.82 -0.68
C MET A 1 -14.75 10.21 -1.24
N VAL A 2 -13.50 10.59 -1.51
CA VAL A 2 -13.10 11.94 -1.97
C VAL A 2 -13.03 11.91 -3.49
N GLN A 3 -13.50 12.97 -4.17
CA GLN A 3 -13.47 13.03 -5.64
C GLN A 3 -12.37 13.99 -6.09
N THR A 4 -11.43 13.51 -6.91
CA THR A 4 -10.37 14.30 -7.54
C THR A 4 -10.64 14.46 -9.03
N PHE A 5 -10.41 15.66 -9.58
CA PHE A 5 -10.50 15.93 -11.01
C PHE A 5 -9.10 16.24 -11.56
N LEU A 6 -8.57 15.35 -12.41
CA LEU A 6 -7.27 15.47 -13.08
C LEU A 6 -7.42 15.93 -14.54
N ARG A 7 -6.42 16.67 -15.08
CA ARG A 7 -6.30 16.92 -16.53
C ARG A 7 -5.55 15.75 -17.19
N PRO A 8 -5.73 15.52 -18.50
CA PRO A 8 -5.08 14.40 -19.22
C PRO A 8 -3.54 14.38 -19.17
N ASN A 9 -2.87 15.49 -18.82
CA ASN A 9 -1.41 15.63 -18.95
C ASN A 9 -0.69 16.24 -17.72
N THR A 10 -1.34 16.34 -16.56
CA THR A 10 -0.65 16.73 -15.30
C THR A 10 -1.27 16.04 -14.09
N THR A 11 -0.42 15.50 -13.21
CA THR A 11 -0.79 14.81 -11.95
C THR A 11 -1.24 15.76 -10.83
N LEU A 12 -1.34 17.07 -11.11
CA LEU A 12 -1.67 18.07 -10.08
C LEU A 12 -3.19 18.16 -9.88
N ASN A 13 -3.64 17.89 -8.65
CA ASN A 13 -5.04 18.06 -8.24
C ASN A 13 -5.45 19.53 -8.39
N LYS A 14 -6.54 19.77 -9.12
CA LYS A 14 -7.05 21.13 -9.39
C LYS A 14 -8.16 21.56 -8.45
N GLU A 15 -8.95 20.60 -7.99
CA GLU A 15 -10.08 20.81 -7.10
C GLU A 15 -10.24 19.56 -6.25
N LEU A 16 -10.60 19.74 -4.98
CA LEU A 16 -10.82 18.65 -4.03
C LEU A 16 -12.20 18.79 -3.39
N LYS A 17 -12.98 17.70 -3.42
CA LYS A 17 -14.27 17.62 -2.74
C LYS A 17 -14.24 16.47 -1.74
N LEU A 18 -14.37 16.82 -0.45
CA LEU A 18 -14.18 15.86 0.64
C LEU A 18 -15.36 14.90 0.81
N GLU A 19 -16.56 15.27 0.36
CA GLU A 19 -17.74 14.41 0.35
C GLU A 19 -18.32 14.20 -1.05
N GLN A 20 -19.00 13.07 -1.27
CA GLN A 20 -19.58 12.73 -2.56
C GLN A 20 -20.79 13.60 -2.91
N ASN A 21 -21.70 13.81 -1.95
CA ASN A 21 -22.96 14.50 -2.19
C ASN A 21 -22.74 16.02 -2.15
N PRO A 22 -23.16 16.78 -3.17
CA PRO A 22 -23.09 18.24 -3.13
C PRO A 22 -24.13 18.79 -2.16
N SER A 23 -23.66 19.53 -1.15
CA SER A 23 -24.49 20.32 -0.22
C SER A 23 -23.88 21.71 -0.04
N LYS A 24 -24.65 22.65 0.52
CA LYS A 24 -24.12 23.96 0.93
C LYS A 24 -23.00 23.83 1.96
N ASP A 25 -23.01 22.77 2.74
CA ASP A 25 -22.01 22.50 3.79
C ASP A 25 -20.79 21.71 3.27
N THR A 26 -20.74 21.40 1.98
CA THR A 26 -19.65 20.63 1.36
C THR A 26 -18.85 21.54 0.41
N PRO A 27 -17.89 22.32 0.93
CA PRO A 27 -17.08 23.20 0.09
C PRO A 27 -16.19 22.41 -0.89
N ILE A 28 -15.96 22.97 -2.07
CA ILE A 28 -14.96 22.49 -3.04
C ILE A 28 -13.67 23.28 -2.79
N PHE A 29 -12.60 22.61 -2.43
CA PHE A 29 -11.30 23.23 -2.16
C PHE A 29 -10.48 23.40 -3.45
N LEU A 30 -9.83 24.55 -3.58
CA LEU A 30 -9.02 24.95 -4.73
C LEU A 30 -7.59 25.32 -4.28
N PRO A 31 -6.57 25.18 -5.13
CA PRO A 31 -5.20 25.59 -4.82
C PRO A 31 -5.02 27.07 -4.43
N ASN A 32 -5.99 27.92 -4.80
CA ASN A 32 -5.98 29.36 -4.53
C ASN A 32 -6.75 29.74 -3.25
N ASP A 33 -7.40 28.77 -2.57
CA ASP A 33 -8.04 28.99 -1.26
C ASP A 33 -7.00 29.31 -0.18
N PRO A 34 -7.41 29.75 1.04
CA PRO A 34 -6.50 29.95 2.15
C PRO A 34 -5.52 28.77 2.32
N PRO A 35 -4.19 29.03 2.46
CA PRO A 35 -3.18 27.97 2.40
C PRO A 35 -3.41 26.81 3.37
N LEU A 36 -3.92 27.10 4.57
CA LEU A 36 -4.22 26.09 5.59
C LEU A 36 -5.45 25.24 5.23
N ALA A 37 -6.47 25.84 4.61
CA ALA A 37 -7.64 25.11 4.12
C ALA A 37 -7.25 24.15 2.98
N TRP A 38 -6.42 24.60 2.03
CA TRP A 38 -5.90 23.73 0.97
C TRP A 38 -5.01 22.61 1.52
N LEU A 39 -4.16 22.92 2.51
CA LEU A 39 -3.33 21.92 3.18
C LEU A 39 -4.17 20.85 3.87
N LEU A 40 -5.16 21.25 4.67
CA LEU A 40 -6.04 20.33 5.39
C LEU A 40 -6.87 19.48 4.41
N ALA A 41 -7.36 20.06 3.31
CA ALA A 41 -8.06 19.32 2.27
C ALA A 41 -7.19 18.23 1.65
N LYS A 42 -5.91 18.51 1.37
CA LYS A 42 -4.94 17.49 0.90
C LYS A 42 -4.72 16.40 1.95
N MET A 43 -4.60 16.74 3.23
CA MET A 43 -4.46 15.75 4.32
C MET A 43 -5.67 14.80 4.38
N TRP A 44 -6.88 15.31 4.18
CA TRP A 44 -8.09 14.48 4.08
C TRP A 44 -8.10 13.55 2.86
N VAL A 45 -7.59 14.01 1.71
CA VAL A 45 -7.41 13.15 0.53
C VAL A 45 -6.42 12.04 0.85
N CYS A 46 -5.24 12.37 1.39
CA CYS A 46 -4.21 11.39 1.75
C CYS A 46 -4.73 10.39 2.80
N HIS A 47 -5.51 10.86 3.78
CA HIS A 47 -6.19 9.99 4.74
C HIS A 47 -7.12 8.99 4.04
N ALA A 48 -7.97 9.47 3.13
CA ALA A 48 -8.90 8.62 2.40
C ALA A 48 -8.18 7.61 1.50
N GLU A 49 -7.11 8.03 0.82
CA GLU A 49 -6.24 7.15 0.03
C GLU A 49 -5.61 6.07 0.90
N PHE A 50 -5.08 6.43 2.08
CA PHE A 50 -4.52 5.49 3.03
C PHE A 50 -5.56 4.44 3.48
N GLN A 51 -6.81 4.84 3.75
CA GLN A 51 -7.88 3.91 4.11
C GLN A 51 -8.23 2.95 2.96
N VAL A 52 -8.41 3.47 1.74
CA VAL A 52 -8.72 2.66 0.56
C VAL A 52 -7.59 1.68 0.26
N PHE A 53 -6.35 2.16 0.27
CA PHE A 53 -5.17 1.33 0.03
C PHE A 53 -5.05 0.22 1.08
N LYS A 54 -5.23 0.56 2.37
CA LYS A 54 -5.18 -0.41 3.47
C LYS A 54 -6.25 -1.50 3.36
N VAL A 55 -7.51 -1.11 3.17
CA VAL A 55 -8.63 -2.03 3.30
C VAL A 55 -8.91 -2.78 2.00
N LEU A 56 -8.91 -2.09 0.86
CA LEU A 56 -9.34 -2.67 -0.41
C LEU A 56 -8.15 -3.24 -1.19
N SER A 57 -7.13 -2.44 -1.47
CA SER A 57 -6.03 -2.88 -2.33
C SER A 57 -5.14 -3.89 -1.64
N HIS A 58 -4.78 -3.64 -0.38
CA HIS A 58 -3.82 -4.50 0.31
C HIS A 58 -4.48 -5.68 1.03
N HIS A 59 -5.48 -5.44 1.89
CA HIS A 59 -6.06 -6.55 2.66
C HIS A 59 -6.88 -7.52 1.79
N LEU A 60 -7.75 -7.00 0.93
CA LEU A 60 -8.64 -7.84 0.14
C LEU A 60 -7.96 -8.45 -1.09
N GLN A 61 -7.31 -7.62 -1.94
CA GLN A 61 -6.85 -8.09 -3.25
C GLN A 61 -5.58 -8.96 -3.19
N THR A 62 -4.66 -8.72 -2.26
CA THR A 62 -3.42 -9.53 -2.20
C THR A 62 -3.52 -10.67 -1.20
N ARG A 63 -4.13 -10.45 -0.03
CA ARG A 63 -4.10 -11.45 1.06
C ARG A 63 -5.26 -12.41 1.05
N LEU A 64 -6.50 -11.91 1.00
CA LEU A 64 -7.68 -12.78 1.06
C LEU A 64 -7.83 -13.60 -0.23
N ILE A 65 -7.52 -13.03 -1.39
CA ILE A 65 -7.51 -13.77 -2.66
C ILE A 65 -6.42 -14.85 -2.66
N ALA A 66 -5.19 -14.53 -2.26
CA ALA A 66 -4.11 -15.53 -2.18
C ALA A 66 -4.43 -16.66 -1.21
N GLU A 67 -5.14 -16.37 -0.11
CA GLU A 67 -5.61 -17.39 0.82
C GLU A 67 -6.61 -18.36 0.19
N VAL A 68 -7.54 -17.86 -0.63
CA VAL A 68 -8.48 -18.71 -1.37
C VAL A 68 -7.71 -19.67 -2.27
N PHE A 69 -6.72 -19.18 -3.01
CA PHE A 69 -5.86 -20.03 -3.85
C PHE A 69 -5.05 -21.04 -3.01
N CYS A 70 -4.55 -20.64 -1.85
CA CYS A 70 -3.82 -21.52 -0.92
C CYS A 70 -4.72 -22.65 -0.40
N VAL A 71 -5.90 -22.33 0.12
CA VAL A 71 -6.86 -23.31 0.63
C VAL A 71 -7.34 -24.25 -0.49
N ALA A 72 -7.64 -23.72 -1.68
CA ALA A 72 -8.05 -24.53 -2.82
C ALA A 72 -6.93 -25.49 -3.26
N THR A 73 -5.70 -25.01 -3.38
CA THR A 73 -4.53 -25.82 -3.76
C THR A 73 -4.29 -26.94 -2.77
N LEU A 74 -4.26 -26.64 -1.46
CA LEU A 74 -4.02 -27.62 -0.41
C LEU A 74 -5.14 -28.67 -0.29
N ARG A 75 -6.38 -28.32 -0.62
CA ARG A 75 -7.54 -29.23 -0.51
C ARG A 75 -7.81 -30.05 -1.75
N GLN A 76 -7.46 -29.54 -2.94
CA GLN A 76 -7.89 -30.13 -4.22
C GLN A 76 -6.74 -30.71 -5.04
N LEU A 77 -5.48 -30.34 -4.76
CA LEU A 77 -4.34 -30.78 -5.55
C LEU A 77 -3.37 -31.59 -4.68
N PRO A 78 -3.09 -32.86 -4.99
CA PRO A 78 -2.07 -33.64 -4.26
C PRO A 78 -0.67 -33.06 -4.52
N SER A 79 0.27 -33.33 -3.60
CA SER A 79 1.65 -32.80 -3.68
C SER A 79 2.41 -33.20 -4.95
N VAL A 80 2.05 -34.34 -5.56
CA VAL A 80 2.63 -34.80 -6.83
C VAL A 80 2.14 -34.00 -8.04
N HIS A 81 1.03 -33.27 -7.92
CA HIS A 81 0.42 -32.55 -9.02
C HIS A 81 1.31 -31.39 -9.46
N PRO A 82 1.58 -31.20 -10.77
CA PRO A 82 2.49 -30.16 -11.26
C PRO A 82 2.04 -28.74 -10.87
N ILE A 83 0.73 -28.48 -10.84
CA ILE A 83 0.20 -27.18 -10.37
C ILE A 83 0.45 -26.98 -8.85
N ASN A 84 0.39 -28.03 -8.04
CA ASN A 84 0.71 -27.92 -6.61
C ASN A 84 2.20 -27.58 -6.42
N LYS A 85 3.08 -28.30 -7.11
CA LYS A 85 4.53 -28.03 -7.16
C LYS A 85 4.85 -26.59 -7.59
N LEU A 86 4.13 -26.09 -8.60
CA LEU A 86 4.29 -24.73 -9.10
C LEU A 86 3.81 -23.67 -8.09
N LEU A 87 2.64 -23.86 -7.48
CA LEU A 87 2.02 -22.85 -6.62
C LEU A 87 2.58 -22.82 -5.20
N THR A 88 3.05 -23.96 -4.67
CA THR A 88 3.56 -24.08 -3.30
C THR A 88 4.57 -22.99 -2.91
N PRO A 89 5.64 -22.72 -3.69
CA PRO A 89 6.60 -21.67 -3.32
C PRO A 89 5.98 -20.27 -3.26
N HIS A 90 4.94 -19.99 -4.05
CA HIS A 90 4.27 -18.68 -4.09
C HIS A 90 3.20 -18.51 -3.00
N LEU A 91 2.73 -19.61 -2.41
CA LEU A 91 1.70 -19.59 -1.36
C LEU A 91 2.30 -19.82 0.03
N LYS A 92 3.62 -20.08 0.12
CA LYS A 92 4.38 -20.24 1.37
C LYS A 92 4.10 -19.06 2.30
N TYR A 93 3.81 -19.38 3.57
CA TYR A 93 3.46 -18.43 4.64
C TYR A 93 2.15 -17.63 4.49
N THR A 94 1.40 -17.75 3.39
CA THR A 94 0.15 -16.98 3.17
C THR A 94 -0.92 -17.27 4.23
N LEU A 95 -1.13 -18.54 4.57
CA LEU A 95 -2.10 -18.92 5.62
C LEU A 95 -1.65 -18.47 7.00
N GLU A 96 -0.38 -18.70 7.34
CA GLU A 96 0.16 -18.35 8.65
C GLU A 96 0.02 -16.85 8.90
N ILE A 97 0.42 -16.04 7.93
CA ILE A 97 0.39 -14.60 8.08
C ILE A 97 -1.05 -14.07 8.17
N ASN A 98 -2.00 -14.66 7.41
CA ASN A 98 -3.42 -14.28 7.46
C ASN A 98 -4.09 -14.69 8.77
N CYS A 99 -3.78 -15.89 9.29
CA CYS A 99 -4.24 -16.31 10.60
C CYS A 99 -3.71 -15.38 11.71
N ARG A 100 -2.40 -15.07 11.71
CA ARG A 100 -1.82 -14.12 12.66
C ARG A 100 -2.47 -12.73 12.57
N ALA A 101 -2.73 -12.24 11.35
CA ALA A 101 -3.39 -10.96 11.13
C ALA A 101 -4.83 -10.92 11.67
N ARG A 102 -5.59 -12.02 11.57
CA ARG A 102 -6.93 -12.11 12.18
C ARG A 102 -6.89 -12.10 13.70
N THR A 103 -5.92 -12.78 14.29
CA THR A 103 -5.78 -12.87 15.76
C THR A 103 -5.20 -11.60 16.39
N GLN A 104 -4.31 -10.90 15.68
CA GLN A 104 -3.58 -9.74 16.20
C GLN A 104 -4.04 -8.39 15.60
N LEU A 105 -5.00 -8.39 14.67
CA LEU A 105 -5.50 -7.20 13.95
C LEU A 105 -4.41 -6.37 13.25
N ILE A 106 -3.29 -6.99 12.88
CA ILE A 106 -2.18 -6.31 12.20
C ILE A 106 -2.42 -6.34 10.68
N LEU A 107 -2.75 -5.18 10.13
CA LEU A 107 -2.74 -4.93 8.68
C LEU A 107 -1.30 -4.79 8.22
N ILE A 108 -0.80 -5.74 7.42
CA ILE A 108 0.57 -5.70 6.87
C ILE A 108 0.71 -4.56 5.85
N PHE A 109 1.91 -4.02 5.72
CA PHE A 109 2.21 -2.85 4.90
C PHE A 109 3.65 -2.93 4.42
N LYS A 110 3.95 -2.57 3.16
CA LYS A 110 5.32 -2.58 2.64
C LYS A 110 5.86 -1.19 2.26
N GLU A 111 5.16 -0.11 2.59
CA GLU A 111 5.44 1.22 2.04
C GLU A 111 5.86 2.24 3.11
N PHE A 112 7.02 2.02 3.72
CA PHE A 112 7.53 2.85 4.83
C PHE A 112 7.67 4.34 4.47
N ASP A 113 8.22 4.64 3.31
CA ASP A 113 8.69 5.99 2.97
C ASP A 113 7.55 7.01 2.94
N PHE A 114 6.36 6.61 2.50
CA PHE A 114 5.21 7.51 2.40
C PHE A 114 4.45 7.66 3.73
N CYS A 115 4.37 6.58 4.52
CA CYS A 115 3.51 6.48 5.72
C CYS A 115 4.21 6.79 7.05
N SER A 116 5.52 7.04 7.02
CA SER A 116 6.32 7.40 8.19
C SER A 116 6.18 8.87 8.58
N TRP A 117 5.84 9.74 7.62
CA TRP A 117 5.50 11.13 7.88
C TRP A 117 3.98 11.27 8.05
N VAL A 118 3.52 11.23 9.31
CA VAL A 118 2.09 11.16 9.65
C VAL A 118 1.24 12.28 9.02
N PRO A 119 1.67 13.55 8.95
CA PRO A 119 0.88 14.59 8.27
C PRO A 119 0.71 14.36 6.77
N ASN A 120 1.57 13.57 6.12
CA ASN A 120 1.45 13.22 4.71
C ASN A 120 0.47 12.06 4.48
N THR A 121 0.29 11.16 5.45
CA THR A 121 -0.69 10.07 5.39
C THR A 121 -1.22 9.73 6.80
N PRO A 122 -2.13 10.54 7.34
CA PRO A 122 -2.65 10.29 8.68
C PRO A 122 -3.60 9.08 8.63
N CYS A 123 -3.37 8.11 9.52
CA CYS A 123 -4.24 6.92 9.60
C CYS A 123 -5.63 7.21 10.16
N THR A 124 -5.81 8.34 10.84
CA THR A 124 -7.07 8.76 11.45
C THR A 124 -7.17 10.29 11.41
N MET A 125 -8.40 10.80 11.44
CA MET A 125 -8.70 12.22 11.58
C MET A 125 -9.62 12.39 12.80
N CYS A 126 -9.20 13.21 13.76
CA CYS A 126 -9.83 13.36 15.07
C CYS A 126 -10.97 14.39 15.10
N GLN A 127 -11.16 15.13 14.01
CA GLN A 127 -12.21 16.13 13.81
C GLN A 127 -12.93 15.85 12.49
N PRO A 128 -14.17 16.36 12.28
CA PRO A 128 -14.83 16.28 10.98
C PRO A 128 -14.13 17.14 9.93
N PRO A 129 -14.37 16.87 8.63
CA PRO A 129 -13.89 17.74 7.54
C PRO A 129 -14.38 19.19 7.73
N PRO A 130 -13.56 20.20 7.38
CA PRO A 130 -13.97 21.59 7.49
C PRO A 130 -15.11 21.91 6.51
N THR A 131 -16.16 22.55 7.01
CA THR A 131 -17.32 23.02 6.22
C THR A 131 -17.16 24.48 5.80
N ASP A 132 -16.31 25.24 6.49
CA ASP A 132 -15.94 26.62 6.18
C ASP A 132 -14.44 26.71 5.94
N LYS A 133 -14.05 27.35 4.84
CA LYS A 133 -12.66 27.45 4.39
C LYS A 133 -11.89 28.52 5.14
N ASP A 134 -12.56 29.60 5.55
CA ASP A 134 -11.91 30.78 6.10
C ASP A 134 -11.61 30.63 7.60
N SER A 135 -12.25 29.68 8.28
CA SER A 135 -12.03 29.37 9.70
C SER A 135 -10.91 28.35 9.97
N VAL A 136 -10.23 27.84 8.94
CA VAL A 136 -9.17 26.84 9.13
C VAL A 136 -7.91 27.47 9.72
N THR A 137 -7.59 27.10 10.97
CA THR A 137 -6.37 27.53 11.67
C THR A 137 -5.38 26.38 11.82
N MET A 138 -4.12 26.70 12.17
CA MET A 138 -3.12 25.68 12.48
C MET A 138 -3.53 24.85 13.71
N GLU A 139 -4.16 25.47 14.69
CA GLU A 139 -4.71 24.77 15.86
C GLU A 139 -5.75 23.72 15.44
N LEU A 140 -6.66 24.07 14.53
CA LEU A 140 -7.62 23.11 13.99
C LEU A 140 -6.93 21.94 13.29
N ILE A 141 -5.89 22.20 12.49
CA ILE A 141 -5.12 21.15 11.82
C ILE A 141 -4.49 20.20 12.86
N MET A 142 -3.81 20.75 13.86
CA MET A 142 -3.15 19.94 14.90
C MET A 142 -4.16 19.14 15.73
N ASN A 143 -5.34 19.69 16.00
CA ASN A 143 -6.43 18.98 16.67
C ASN A 143 -7.11 17.93 15.78
N THR A 144 -7.01 18.06 14.46
CA THR A 144 -7.56 17.10 13.49
C THR A 144 -6.61 15.93 13.25
N LEU A 145 -5.30 16.16 13.29
CA LEU A 145 -4.30 15.11 13.10
C LEU A 145 -4.27 14.11 14.27
N PRO A 146 -3.69 12.91 14.08
CA PRO A 146 -3.52 11.94 15.15
C PRO A 146 -2.65 12.52 16.28
N ASP A 147 -2.97 12.14 17.52
CA ASP A 147 -2.13 12.50 18.66
C ASP A 147 -0.77 11.78 18.60
N ILE A 148 0.12 12.10 19.56
CA ILE A 148 1.45 11.50 19.63
C ILE A 148 1.38 9.98 19.77
N ASN A 149 0.45 9.45 20.57
CA ASN A 149 0.35 8.01 20.79
C ASN A 149 -0.09 7.28 19.52
N GLN A 150 -1.11 7.80 18.85
CA GLN A 150 -1.62 7.26 17.58
C GLN A 150 -0.56 7.36 16.48
N SER A 151 0.17 8.48 16.42
CA SER A 151 1.28 8.70 15.49
C SER A 151 2.41 7.70 15.74
N CYS A 152 2.83 7.51 16.99
CA CYS A 152 3.86 6.55 17.35
C CYS A 152 3.45 5.11 17.01
N VAL A 153 2.20 4.73 17.27
CA VAL A 153 1.66 3.42 16.90
C VAL A 153 1.65 3.24 15.39
N GLN A 154 1.21 4.24 14.62
CA GLN A 154 1.25 4.21 13.15
C GLN A 154 2.68 3.98 12.66
N MET A 155 3.65 4.76 13.14
CA MET A 155 5.05 4.65 12.73
C MET A 155 5.64 3.28 13.09
N ALA A 156 5.39 2.77 14.30
CA ALA A 156 5.90 1.48 14.75
C ALA A 156 5.33 0.33 13.92
N ILE A 157 4.02 0.37 13.61
CA ILE A 157 3.36 -0.61 12.75
C ILE A 157 3.95 -0.54 11.33
N THR A 158 4.00 0.65 10.72
CA THR A 158 4.55 0.84 9.38
C THR A 158 6.00 0.34 9.30
N TRP A 159 6.83 0.66 10.30
CA TRP A 159 8.21 0.19 10.39
C TRP A 159 8.31 -1.32 10.49
N LEU A 160 7.60 -1.94 11.44
CA LEU A 160 7.61 -3.39 11.67
C LEU A 160 7.28 -4.17 10.39
N LEU A 161 6.35 -3.63 9.61
CA LEU A 161 5.79 -4.30 8.44
C LEU A 161 6.60 -4.10 7.17
N ALA A 162 7.23 -2.94 7.02
CA ALA A 162 8.08 -2.66 5.87
C ALA A 162 9.44 -3.37 5.93
N ARG A 163 9.80 -3.94 7.08
CA ARG A 163 11.03 -4.72 7.22
C ARG A 163 11.01 -5.93 6.31
N THR A 164 12.06 -6.02 5.48
CA THR A 164 12.42 -7.25 4.82
C THR A 164 12.69 -8.32 5.88
N GLN A 165 12.09 -9.49 5.69
CA GLN A 165 12.36 -10.61 6.57
C GLN A 165 13.73 -11.20 6.18
N PRO A 166 14.60 -11.55 7.14
CA PRO A 166 15.93 -12.10 6.84
C PRO A 166 15.90 -13.39 6.02
N ASP A 167 14.81 -14.14 6.11
CA ASP A 167 14.53 -15.39 5.41
C ASP A 167 13.63 -15.19 4.18
N ALA A 168 13.46 -13.95 3.70
CA ALA A 168 12.68 -13.67 2.51
C ALA A 168 13.36 -14.25 1.27
N ILE A 169 12.64 -15.12 0.55
CA ILE A 169 13.09 -15.71 -0.71
C ILE A 169 12.65 -14.79 -1.87
N PRO A 170 13.57 -14.26 -2.69
CA PRO A 170 13.23 -13.44 -3.85
C PRO A 170 12.40 -14.19 -4.90
N LEU A 171 11.71 -13.45 -5.76
CA LEU A 171 10.99 -14.04 -6.89
C LEU A 171 11.95 -14.84 -7.79
N ALA A 172 11.48 -15.97 -8.32
CA ALA A 172 12.25 -16.92 -9.14
C ALA A 172 13.42 -17.63 -8.43
N GLN A 173 13.55 -17.46 -7.11
CA GLN A 173 14.43 -18.27 -6.27
C GLN A 173 13.59 -19.32 -5.52
N TYR A 174 14.10 -20.55 -5.47
CA TYR A 174 13.42 -21.69 -4.86
C TYR A 174 14.42 -22.46 -4.02
N GLU A 175 14.16 -22.60 -2.72
CA GLU A 175 15.02 -23.37 -1.79
C GLU A 175 14.81 -24.88 -1.92
N GLU A 176 13.59 -25.29 -2.28
CA GLU A 176 13.17 -26.67 -2.36
C GLU A 176 13.09 -27.12 -3.83
N GLN A 177 13.48 -28.36 -4.09
CA GLN A 177 13.39 -28.95 -5.42
C GLN A 177 11.99 -29.51 -5.68
N TYR A 178 11.07 -28.67 -6.16
CA TYR A 178 9.70 -29.07 -6.47
C TYR A 178 9.57 -29.91 -7.76
N PHE A 179 10.43 -29.63 -8.74
CA PHE A 179 10.47 -30.33 -10.03
C PHE A 179 11.79 -31.08 -10.22
N THR A 180 11.70 -32.34 -10.62
CA THR A 180 12.85 -33.21 -10.93
C THR A 180 13.04 -33.37 -12.43
N GLU A 181 12.02 -33.01 -13.21
CA GLU A 181 11.97 -33.10 -14.65
C GLU A 181 12.87 -32.02 -15.28
N SER A 182 13.80 -32.44 -16.15
CA SER A 182 14.79 -31.54 -16.77
C SER A 182 14.16 -30.40 -17.57
N ALA A 183 13.02 -30.66 -18.22
CA ALA A 183 12.27 -29.63 -18.96
C ALA A 183 11.74 -28.53 -18.03
N ALA A 184 11.20 -28.89 -16.86
CA ALA A 184 10.67 -27.92 -15.90
C ALA A 184 11.79 -27.11 -15.23
N GLN A 185 12.94 -27.76 -14.96
CA GLN A 185 14.14 -27.08 -14.45
C GLN A 185 14.66 -26.04 -15.44
N LYS A 186 14.75 -26.40 -16.73
CA LYS A 186 15.15 -25.46 -17.78
C LYS A 186 14.24 -24.22 -17.84
N ILE A 187 12.92 -24.42 -17.82
CA ILE A 187 11.96 -23.30 -17.80
C ILE A 187 12.16 -22.42 -16.56
N THR A 188 12.45 -23.02 -15.41
CA THR A 188 12.71 -22.30 -14.16
C THR A 188 13.98 -21.45 -14.26
N ASP A 189 15.02 -21.97 -14.91
CA ASP A 189 16.27 -21.24 -15.12
C ASP A 189 16.11 -20.11 -16.13
N ASP A 190 15.36 -20.33 -17.21
CA ASP A 190 15.00 -19.29 -18.19
C ASP A 190 14.23 -18.15 -17.49
N PHE A 191 13.20 -18.47 -16.69
CA PHE A 191 12.45 -17.48 -15.92
C PHE A 191 13.33 -16.71 -14.93
N ARG A 192 14.28 -17.38 -14.26
CA ARG A 192 15.23 -16.71 -13.36
C ARG A 192 16.12 -15.73 -14.11
N GLN A 193 16.53 -16.05 -15.33
CA GLN A 193 17.32 -15.15 -16.15
C GLN A 193 16.52 -13.94 -16.60
N ASP A 194 15.25 -14.13 -17.00
CA ASP A 194 14.37 -13.03 -17.37
C ASP A 194 14.18 -12.03 -16.22
N VAL A 195 13.94 -12.53 -15.00
CA VAL A 195 13.82 -11.67 -13.80
C VAL A 195 15.09 -10.87 -13.55
N LYS A 196 16.29 -11.48 -13.72
CA LYS A 196 17.56 -10.77 -13.58
C LYS A 196 17.75 -9.68 -14.62
N ASN A 197 17.39 -9.95 -15.88
CA ASN A 197 17.51 -8.96 -16.94
C ASN A 197 16.61 -7.75 -16.64
N ILE A 198 15.39 -7.97 -16.16
CA ILE A 198 14.47 -6.90 -15.74
C ILE A 198 15.04 -6.11 -14.55
N GLU A 199 15.62 -6.78 -13.56
CA GLU A 199 16.28 -6.12 -12.43
C GLU A 199 17.42 -5.19 -12.91
N GLU A 200 18.26 -5.65 -13.84
CA GLU A 200 19.33 -4.84 -14.43
C GLU A 200 18.79 -3.63 -15.19
N GLU A 201 17.71 -3.77 -15.95
CA GLU A 201 17.06 -2.67 -16.66
C GLU A 201 16.53 -1.61 -15.69
N ILE A 202 15.84 -2.02 -14.61
CA ILE A 202 15.33 -1.10 -13.58
C ILE A 202 16.49 -0.35 -12.92
N LEU A 203 17.55 -1.06 -12.53
CA LEU A 203 18.74 -0.44 -11.91
C LEU A 203 19.46 0.54 -12.85
N GLN A 204 19.36 0.35 -14.16
CA GLN A 204 19.89 1.31 -15.14
C GLN A 204 19.00 2.55 -15.25
N GLN A 205 17.67 2.39 -15.24
CA GLN A 205 16.72 3.50 -15.27
C GLN A 205 16.84 4.38 -14.01
N ASP A 206 16.97 3.75 -12.84
CA ASP A 206 17.03 4.47 -11.56
C ASP A 206 18.27 5.36 -11.41
N LYS A 207 19.38 5.02 -12.09
CA LYS A 207 20.59 5.87 -12.13
C LYS A 207 20.33 7.26 -12.74
N GLY A 208 19.28 7.41 -13.56
CA GLY A 208 18.89 8.68 -14.17
C GLY A 208 17.92 9.51 -13.32
N LEU A 209 17.35 8.95 -12.25
CA LEU A 209 16.37 9.62 -11.41
C LEU A 209 17.09 10.38 -10.30
N LYS A 210 16.83 11.69 -10.19
CA LYS A 210 17.29 12.46 -9.03
C LYS A 210 16.47 12.03 -7.80
N PRO A 211 17.09 11.79 -6.64
CA PRO A 211 16.33 11.63 -5.40
C PRO A 211 15.49 12.91 -5.20
N GLN A 212 14.18 12.75 -5.02
CA GLN A 212 13.32 13.88 -4.66
C GLN A 212 13.82 14.39 -3.31
N SER A 213 14.40 15.60 -3.29
CA SER A 213 14.84 16.24 -2.07
C SER A 213 13.62 16.47 -1.18
N VAL A 214 13.59 15.81 -0.03
CA VAL A 214 12.65 16.11 1.05
C VAL A 214 13.12 17.44 1.65
N SER A 215 12.58 18.55 1.15
CA SER A 215 12.74 19.90 1.71
C SER A 215 11.51 20.29 2.52
#